data_AF-A0A1B1N933-F1
#
_entry.id   AF-A0A1B1N933-F1
#
_cell.length_a   1.000
_cell.length_b   1.000
_cell.length_c   1.000
_cell.angle_alpha   90.00
_cell.angle_beta   90.00
_cell.angle_gamma   90.00
#
_symmetry.space_group_name_H-M   'P 1'
#
loop_
_entity.id
_entity.type
_entity.pdbx_description
1 polymer ?
#
loop_
_entity_poly.entity_id
_entity_poly.type
_entity_poly.pdbx_seq_one_letter_code
_entity_poly.pdbx_strand_id
1 'polypeptide(L)' 'MAVKTITIDLEAYERLSRLKDGTSFSQVIKKYLPAAGSTARDLRAALDASDVSDETLDAVADVVGERRLDAVREPTW' A
#
# COMPACT_ATOMS: atom_id res chain seq x y z
N MET A 1 -19.73 14.13 -13.58
CA MET A 1 -19.44 12.88 -12.85
C MET A 1 -20.13 11.73 -13.58
N ALA A 2 -19.40 10.69 -13.95
CA ALA A 2 -20.02 9.48 -14.51
C ALA A 2 -20.58 8.63 -13.37
N VAL A 3 -21.88 8.38 -13.38
CA VAL A 3 -22.55 7.48 -12.43
C VAL A 3 -22.78 6.15 -13.15
N LYS A 4 -22.34 5.06 -12.53
CA LYS A 4 -22.63 3.69 -13.01
C LYS A 4 -23.47 2.97 -11.96
N THR A 5 -24.51 2.28 -12.40
CA THR A 5 -25.37 1.46 -11.55
C THR A 5 -24.82 0.04 -11.52
N ILE A 6 -24.73 -0.55 -10.33
CA ILE A 6 -24.39 -1.96 -10.12
C ILE A 6 -25.51 -2.63 -9.34
N THR A 7 -25.75 -3.91 -9.60
CA THR A 7 -26.66 -4.75 -8.81
C THR A 7 -25.85 -5.52 -7.79
N ILE A 8 -26.27 -5.50 -6.53
CA ILE A 8 -25.69 -6.27 -5.44
C ILE A 8 -26.80 -7.05 -4.75
N ASP A 9 -26.44 -8.16 -4.10
CA ASP A 9 -27.39 -8.89 -3.27
C ASP A 9 -27.78 -8.10 -2.01
N LEU A 10 -28.82 -8.58 -1.32
CA LEU A 10 -29.35 -7.91 -0.14
C LEU A 10 -28.36 -7.95 1.04
N GLU A 11 -27.56 -9.01 1.15
CA GLU A 11 -26.57 -9.16 2.21
C GLU A 11 -25.44 -8.13 2.07
N ALA A 12 -24.92 -7.95 0.87
CA ALA A 12 -23.93 -6.95 0.52
C ALA A 12 -24.47 -5.54 0.75
N TYR A 13 -25.74 -5.29 0.42
CA TYR A 13 -26.41 -4.03 0.74
C TYR A 13 -26.44 -3.77 2.25
N GLU A 14 -26.87 -4.74 3.06
CA GLU A 14 -26.91 -4.60 4.52
C GLU A 14 -25.53 -4.34 5.11
N ARG A 15 -24.51 -5.09 4.68
CA ARG A 15 -23.12 -4.92 5.12
C ARG A 15 -22.60 -3.51 4.81
N LEU A 16 -22.85 -3.00 3.60
CA LEU A 16 -22.46 -1.64 3.22
C LEU A 16 -23.26 -0.57 3.98
N SER A 17 -24.55 -0.82 4.25
CA SER A 17 -25.44 0.08 4.97
C SER A 17 -24.98 0.28 6.42
N ARG A 18 -24.52 -0.78 7.09
CA ARG A 18 -23.97 -0.72 8.46
C ARG A 18 -22.68 0.10 8.57
N LEU A 19 -21.93 0.23 7.48
CA LEU A 19 -20.67 0.97 7.42
C LEU A 19 -20.87 2.43 6.98
N LYS A 20 -22.12 2.84 6.74
CA LYS A 20 -22.49 4.13 6.19
C LYS A 20 -22.67 5.16 7.30
N ASP A 21 -21.59 5.81 7.73
CA ASP A 21 -21.64 6.92 8.70
C ASP A 21 -21.91 8.26 7.99
N GLY A 22 -23.07 8.38 7.34
CA GLY A 22 -23.44 9.59 6.59
C GLY A 22 -22.69 9.81 5.26
N THR A 23 -21.72 8.95 4.93
CA THR A 23 -20.99 8.95 3.66
C THR A 23 -21.77 8.25 2.53
N SER A 24 -21.38 8.49 1.27
CA SER A 24 -21.97 7.76 0.13
C SER A 24 -21.43 6.33 0.05
N PHE A 25 -22.21 5.41 -0.56
CA PHE A 25 -21.74 4.04 -0.81
C PHE A 25 -20.45 4.01 -1.64
N SER A 26 -20.27 4.94 -2.56
CA SER A 26 -19.03 5.06 -3.32
C SER A 26 -17.81 5.37 -2.44
N GLN A 27 -17.98 6.15 -1.37
CA GLN A 27 -16.90 6.43 -0.42
C GLN A 27 -16.59 5.21 0.46
N VAL A 28 -17.63 4.51 0.93
CA VAL A 28 -17.48 3.25 1.67
C VAL A 28 -16.72 2.23 0.82
N ILE A 29 -17.13 2.02 -0.43
CA ILE A 29 -16.47 1.10 -1.36
C ILE A 29 -14.99 1.49 -1.52
N LYS A 30 -14.66 2.77 -1.76
CA LYS A 30 -13.27 3.21 -1.92
C LYS A 30 -12.41 3.04 -0.66
N LYS A 31 -13.03 3.14 0.53
CA LYS A 31 -12.32 2.95 1.80
C LYS A 31 -11.90 1.49 2.01
N TYR A 32 -12.77 0.55 1.63
CA TYR A 32 -12.55 -0.89 1.86
C TYR A 32 -11.96 -1.64 0.65
N LEU A 33 -12.13 -1.09 -0.56
CA LEU A 33 -11.45 -1.51 -1.78
C LEU A 33 -10.52 -0.38 -2.19
N PRO A 34 -9.35 -0.28 -1.54
CA PRO A 34 -8.42 0.79 -1.83
C PRO A 34 -7.87 0.55 -3.26
N ALA A 35 -7.46 1.63 -3.93
CA ALA A 35 -7.03 1.55 -5.32
C ALA A 35 -5.87 0.54 -5.50
N ALA A 36 -5.78 -0.11 -6.65
CA ALA A 36 -4.60 -0.93 -6.95
C ALA A 36 -3.32 -0.08 -6.74
N GLY A 37 -2.34 -0.60 -6.01
CA GLY A 37 -1.12 0.13 -5.67
C GLY A 37 -1.13 0.86 -4.32
N SER A 38 -2.21 0.74 -3.53
CA SER A 38 -2.34 1.46 -2.26
C SER A 38 -2.18 0.58 -1.01
N THR A 39 -1.87 -0.71 -1.19
CA THR A 39 -1.57 -1.61 -0.08
C THR A 39 -0.06 -1.88 0.04
N ALA A 40 0.39 -2.25 1.24
CA ALA A 40 1.78 -2.68 1.46
C ALA A 40 2.15 -3.92 0.62
N ARG A 41 1.16 -4.79 0.32
CA ARG A 41 1.33 -5.91 -0.60
C ARG A 41 1.64 -5.42 -2.01
N ASP A 42 0.91 -4.41 -2.48
CA ASP A 42 1.14 -3.83 -3.81
C ASP A 42 2.50 -3.13 -3.87
N LEU A 43 2.88 -2.41 -2.81
CA LEU A 43 4.22 -1.81 -2.70
C LEU A 43 5.30 -2.89 -2.80
N ARG A 44 5.16 -3.99 -2.05
CA ARG A 44 6.11 -5.11 -2.11
C ARG A 44 6.22 -5.70 -3.51
N ALA A 45 5.09 -5.92 -4.19
CA ALA A 45 5.09 -6.39 -5.56
C ALA A 45 5.75 -5.39 -6.53
N ALA A 46 5.58 -4.09 -6.31
CA ALA A 46 6.23 -3.05 -7.10
C ALA A 46 7.75 -3.00 -6.86
N LEU A 47 8.21 -3.24 -5.62
CA LEU A 47 9.63 -3.32 -5.30
C LEU A 47 10.31 -4.51 -6.00
N ASP A 48 9.66 -5.68 -6.03
CA ASP A 48 10.18 -6.86 -6.75
C ASP A 48 10.37 -6.59 -8.26
N ALA A 49 9.63 -5.63 -8.83
CA ALA A 49 9.70 -5.23 -10.24
C ALA A 49 10.49 -3.93 -10.46
N SER A 50 11.08 -3.35 -9.42
CA SER A 50 11.81 -2.08 -9.53
C SER A 50 13.28 -2.33 -9.88
N ASP A 51 13.73 -1.77 -10.99
CA ASP A 51 15.15 -1.69 -11.32
C ASP A 51 15.77 -0.44 -10.70
N VAL A 52 17.00 -0.58 -10.19
CA VAL A 52 17.81 0.53 -9.69
C VAL A 52 18.99 0.77 -10.62
N SER A 53 19.44 2.01 -10.74
CA SER A 53 20.62 2.33 -11.55
C SER A 53 21.90 1.77 -10.91
N ASP A 54 22.91 1.50 -11.74
CA ASP A 54 24.23 1.08 -11.26
C ASP A 54 24.83 2.12 -10.28
N GLU A 55 24.66 3.42 -10.57
CA GLU A 55 25.06 4.50 -9.66
C GLU A 55 24.40 4.41 -8.27
N THR A 56 23.14 3.98 -8.23
CA THR A 56 22.43 3.77 -6.96
C THR A 56 22.99 2.55 -6.22
N LEU A 57 23.32 1.48 -6.94
CA LEU A 57 23.92 0.28 -6.37
C LEU A 57 25.30 0.57 -5.78
N ASP A 58 26.12 1.35 -6.48
CA ASP A 58 27.45 1.77 -6.04
C ASP A 58 27.34 2.60 -4.75
N ALA A 59 26.43 3.59 -4.71
CA ALA A 59 26.20 4.39 -3.51
C ALA A 59 25.73 3.55 -2.30
N VAL A 60 24.89 2.54 -2.53
CA VAL A 60 24.47 1.60 -1.47
C VAL A 60 25.66 0.77 -0.99
N ALA A 61 26.52 0.30 -1.91
CA ALA A 61 27.71 -0.48 -1.57
C ALA A 61 28.70 0.34 -0.73
N ASP A 62 28.90 1.62 -1.06
CA ASP A 62 29.74 2.54 -0.29
C ASP A 62 29.24 2.69 1.15
N VAL A 63 27.94 2.98 1.33
CA VAL A 63 27.32 3.11 2.66
C VAL A 63 27.44 1.82 3.48
N VAL A 64 27.25 0.66 2.85
CA VAL A 64 27.43 -0.65 3.52
C VAL A 64 28.89 -0.88 3.89
N GLY A 65 29.82 -0.48 3.02
CA GLY A 65 31.26 -0.55 3.26
C GLY A 65 31.70 0.30 4.44
N GLU A 66 31.24 1.56 4.51
CA GLU A 66 31.50 2.47 5.63
C GLU A 66 31.01 1.89 6.96
N ARG A 67 29.82 1.28 6.95
CA ARG A 67 29.20 0.68 8.14
C ARG A 67 29.80 -0.65 8.55
N ARG A 68 30.74 -1.22 7.79
CA ARG A 68 31.32 -2.55 8.10
C ARG A 68 32.00 -2.60 9.46
N LEU A 69 32.49 -1.46 9.95
CA LEU A 69 33.17 -1.33 11.24
C LEU A 69 32.27 -0.73 12.33
N ASP A 70 31.03 -0.37 11.99
CA ASP A 70 30.09 0.14 12.97
C ASP A 70 29.74 -0.97 13.96
N ALA A 71 29.73 -0.63 15.25
CA ALA A 71 29.21 -1.53 16.26
C ALA A 71 27.74 -1.86 15.93
N VAL A 72 27.37 -3.14 16.06
CA VAL A 72 25.98 -3.58 15.87
C VAL A 72 25.09 -2.73 16.77
N ARG A 73 24.18 -1.97 16.17
CA ARG A 73 23.19 -1.18 16.90
C ARG A 73 22.12 -2.15 17.40
N GLU A 74 22.22 -2.53 18.67
CA GLU A 74 21.13 -3.23 19.35
C GLU A 74 19.96 -2.25 19.53
N PRO A 75 18.78 -2.54 18.96
CA PRO A 75 17.62 -1.70 19.15
C PRO A 75 17.19 -1.73 20.63
N THR A 76 17.12 -0.56 21.26
CA THR A 76 16.56 -0.40 22.60
C THR A 76 15.10 0.05 22.46
N TRP A 77 14.20 -0.92 22.30
CA TRP A 77 12.76 -0.68 22.35
C TRP A 77 12.06 -1.79 23.11
#